data_AF-A0A8J4XZ11-F1
#
_entry.id   AF-A0A8J4XZ11-F1
#
_cell.length_a   1.000
_cell.length_b   1.000
_cell.length_c   1.000
_cell.angle_alpha   90.00
_cell.angle_beta   90.00
_cell.angle_gamma   90.00
#
_symmetry.space_group_name_H-M   'P 1'
#
loop_
_entity.id
_entity.type
_entity.pdbx_description
1 polymer ?
#
loop_
_entity_poly.entity_id
_entity_poly.type
_entity_poly.pdbx_seq_one_letter_code
_entity_poly.pdbx_strand_id
1 'polypeptide(L)'
;MEVTISLIKGDRIYHQLEKMGSSLDWDRTCFTMDPALQDAVKEAFVRMHEEGVIYRSNRLVNWSCTLKSAISDIEVEKKELTGRTELPVPGYVEKVEFGVLVHFAYQVEDSEDRVVVATTRIETMLGDTAVAVNPKDERWRTSERFLYISEYYT
;
A
#
# COMPACT_ATOMS: atom_id res chain seq x y z
N MET A 1 -22.90 19.31 8.36
CA MET A 1 -22.01 19.97 9.34
C MET A 1 -20.53 19.78 8.98
N GLU A 2 -20.18 19.60 7.70
CA GLU A 2 -18.80 19.28 7.26
C GLU A 2 -18.20 20.31 6.29
N VAL A 3 -18.98 21.23 5.72
CA VAL A 3 -18.44 22.26 4.79
C VAL A 3 -17.83 23.45 5.55
N THR A 4 -18.30 23.76 6.76
CA THR A 4 -17.87 24.94 7.52
C THR A 4 -16.48 24.78 8.16
N ILE A 5 -16.02 23.55 8.43
CA ILE A 5 -14.73 23.31 9.11
C ILE A 5 -13.55 23.61 8.18
N SER A 6 -13.72 23.46 6.85
CA SER A 6 -12.64 23.70 5.89
C SER A 6 -12.27 25.19 5.75
N LEU A 7 -13.25 26.08 5.84
CA LEU A 7 -13.04 27.53 5.70
C LEU A 7 -12.25 28.11 6.88
N ILE A 8 -12.57 27.69 8.11
CA ILE A 8 -11.97 28.22 9.35
C ILE A 8 -10.45 27.97 9.42
N LYS A 9 -9.97 26.83 8.89
CA LYS A 9 -8.53 26.52 8.86
C LYS A 9 -7.81 27.26 7.74
N GLY A 10 -8.43 27.41 6.58
CA GLY A 10 -7.87 28.15 5.45
C GLY A 10 -7.61 29.61 5.80
N ASP A 11 -8.61 30.29 6.35
CA ASP A 11 -8.53 31.71 6.74
C ASP A 11 -7.41 31.96 7.76
N ARG A 12 -7.20 31.01 8.69
CA ARG A 12 -6.12 31.11 9.67
C ARG A 12 -4.73 31.01 9.03
N ILE A 13 -4.57 30.14 8.03
CA ILE A 13 -3.30 29.98 7.31
C ILE A 13 -3.00 31.25 6.51
N TYR A 14 -4.00 31.84 5.85
CA TYR A 14 -3.84 33.10 5.12
C TYR A 14 -3.41 34.24 6.05
N HIS A 15 -4.09 34.41 7.18
CA HIS A 15 -3.72 35.43 8.19
C HIS A 15 -2.30 35.23 8.74
N GLN A 16 -1.86 33.98 8.91
CA GLN A 16 -0.50 33.67 9.33
C GLN A 16 0.52 34.09 8.26
N LEU A 17 0.26 33.81 6.99
CA LEU A 17 1.12 34.20 5.87
C LEU A 17 1.20 35.72 5.71
N GLU A 18 0.08 36.43 5.86
CA GLU A 18 0.03 37.90 5.85
C GLU A 18 0.85 38.49 7.01
N LYS A 19 0.68 37.96 8.23
CA LYS A 19 1.45 38.40 9.40
C LYS A 19 2.96 38.16 9.27
N MET A 20 3.37 37.14 8.53
CA MET A 20 4.78 36.90 8.21
C MET A 20 5.32 37.84 7.12
N GLY A 21 4.47 38.72 6.56
CA GLY A 21 4.87 39.68 5.53
C GLY A 21 4.96 39.08 4.13
N SER A 22 4.23 37.98 3.85
CA SER A 22 4.24 37.35 2.53
C SER A 22 3.53 38.25 1.51
N SER A 23 4.26 38.74 0.51
CA SER A 23 3.71 39.57 -0.58
C SER A 23 3.14 38.68 -1.70
N LEU A 24 2.02 38.02 -1.43
CA LEU A 24 1.31 37.17 -2.39
C LEU A 24 0.17 37.96 -3.07
N ASP A 25 -0.24 37.51 -4.25
CA ASP A 25 -1.43 38.03 -4.94
C ASP A 25 -2.69 37.37 -4.35
N TRP A 26 -3.24 38.00 -3.31
CA TRP A 26 -4.38 37.48 -2.55
C TRP A 26 -5.68 37.42 -3.35
N ASP A 27 -5.83 38.28 -4.37
CA ASP A 27 -7.00 38.32 -5.26
C ASP A 27 -7.11 37.06 -6.13
N ARG A 28 -5.99 36.32 -6.31
CA ARG A 28 -5.91 35.07 -7.07
C ARG A 28 -5.80 33.82 -6.19
N THR A 29 -6.14 33.93 -4.91
CA THR A 29 -6.19 32.77 -4.03
C THR A 29 -7.19 31.75 -4.55
N CYS A 30 -6.78 30.49 -4.54
CA CYS A 30 -7.62 29.36 -4.92
C CYS A 30 -7.40 28.20 -3.97
N PHE A 31 -8.45 27.42 -3.77
CA PHE A 31 -8.43 26.18 -3.04
C PHE A 31 -8.61 25.01 -4.01
N THR A 32 -7.98 23.87 -3.71
CA THR A 32 -8.00 22.70 -4.62
C THR A 32 -9.40 22.16 -4.89
N MET A 33 -10.35 22.45 -4.00
CA MET A 33 -11.76 22.10 -4.18
C MET A 33 -12.61 23.21 -4.81
N ASP A 34 -12.04 24.31 -5.28
CA ASP A 34 -12.79 25.34 -5.99
C ASP A 34 -13.24 24.84 -7.37
N PRO A 35 -14.43 25.24 -7.87
CA PRO A 35 -14.98 24.72 -9.12
C PRO A 35 -14.03 24.82 -10.31
N ALA A 36 -13.31 25.94 -10.46
CA ALA A 36 -12.35 26.14 -11.54
C ALA A 36 -11.20 25.12 -11.53
N LEU A 37 -10.68 24.78 -10.34
CA LEU A 37 -9.61 23.79 -10.19
C LEU A 37 -10.16 22.36 -10.36
N GLN A 38 -11.35 22.09 -9.86
CA GLN A 38 -12.01 20.80 -10.08
C GLN A 38 -12.23 20.53 -11.58
N ASP A 39 -12.67 21.53 -12.34
CA ASP A 39 -12.91 21.40 -13.78
C ASP A 39 -11.60 21.20 -14.56
N ALA A 40 -10.52 21.88 -14.17
CA ALA A 40 -9.19 21.64 -14.73
C ALA A 40 -8.70 20.20 -14.49
N VAL A 41 -8.92 19.64 -13.30
CA VAL A 41 -8.55 18.25 -12.98
C VAL A 41 -9.40 17.25 -13.78
N LYS A 42 -10.71 17.48 -13.92
CA LYS A 42 -11.60 16.63 -14.74
C LYS A 42 -11.13 16.60 -16.19
N GLU A 43 -10.86 17.77 -16.77
CA GLU A 43 -10.36 17.90 -18.14
C GLU A 43 -9.04 17.14 -18.35
N ALA A 44 -8.08 17.32 -17.43
CA ALA A 44 -6.82 16.59 -17.49
C ALA A 44 -7.02 15.06 -17.42
N PHE A 45 -7.91 14.59 -16.54
CA PHE A 45 -8.23 13.17 -16.40
C PHE A 45 -8.87 12.60 -17.67
N VAL A 46 -9.87 13.29 -18.24
CA VAL A 46 -10.56 12.85 -19.47
C VAL A 46 -9.57 12.76 -20.62
N ARG A 47 -8.74 13.80 -20.83
CA ARG A 47 -7.73 13.79 -21.89
C ARG A 47 -6.73 12.64 -21.74
N MET A 48 -6.20 12.42 -20.54
CA MET A 48 -5.26 11.30 -20.30
C MET A 48 -5.92 9.92 -20.46
N HIS A 49 -7.22 9.82 -20.20
CA HIS A 49 -7.98 8.60 -20.47
C HIS A 49 -8.19 8.39 -21.97
N GLU A 50 -8.55 9.43 -22.73
CA GLU A 50 -8.70 9.39 -24.19
C GLU A 50 -7.38 9.06 -24.91
N GLU A 51 -6.24 9.53 -24.38
CA GLU A 51 -4.89 9.20 -24.86
C GLU A 51 -4.46 7.76 -24.48
N GLY A 52 -5.23 7.04 -23.66
CA GLY A 52 -4.94 5.68 -23.23
C GLY A 52 -3.89 5.56 -22.11
N VAL A 53 -3.47 6.69 -21.51
CA VAL A 53 -2.52 6.71 -20.38
C VAL A 53 -3.19 6.27 -19.08
N ILE A 54 -4.46 6.68 -18.88
CA ILE A 54 -5.29 6.25 -17.75
C ILE A 54 -6.23 5.14 -18.21
N TYR A 55 -6.26 4.04 -17.45
CA TYR A 55 -7.16 2.91 -17.68
C TYR A 55 -7.58 2.27 -16.36
N ARG A 56 -8.62 1.43 -16.41
CA ARG A 56 -9.10 0.66 -15.27
C ARG A 56 -8.76 -0.81 -15.43
N SER A 57 -8.09 -1.38 -14.43
CA SER A 57 -7.78 -2.81 -14.37
C SER A 57 -7.83 -3.29 -12.93
N ASN A 58 -8.09 -4.57 -12.74
CA ASN A 58 -7.86 -5.22 -11.45
C ASN A 58 -6.35 -5.46 -11.31
N ARG A 59 -5.74 -4.84 -10.30
CA ARG A 59 -4.33 -4.99 -9.95
C ARG A 59 -4.20 -4.98 -8.44
N LEU A 60 -3.09 -5.51 -7.96
CA LEU A 60 -2.69 -5.41 -6.57
C LEU A 60 -2.42 -3.93 -6.24
N VAL A 61 -2.97 -3.47 -5.12
CA VAL A 61 -2.88 -2.09 -4.64
C VAL A 61 -2.53 -2.10 -3.15
N ASN A 62 -1.81 -1.10 -2.70
CA ASN A 62 -1.60 -0.92 -1.27
C ASN A 62 -2.93 -0.46 -0.65
N TRP A 63 -3.45 -1.23 0.30
CA TRP A 63 -4.70 -0.91 0.99
C TRP A 63 -4.45 -0.51 2.44
N SER A 64 -4.91 0.68 2.83
CA SER A 64 -4.89 1.10 4.23
C SER A 64 -6.16 0.63 4.95
N CYS A 65 -6.02 -0.31 5.89
CA CYS A 65 -7.14 -0.77 6.72
C CYS A 65 -7.74 0.34 7.60
N THR A 66 -6.91 1.31 8.02
CA THR A 66 -7.35 2.43 8.86
C THR A 66 -8.14 3.46 8.06
N LEU A 67 -7.64 3.86 6.89
CA LEU A 67 -8.31 4.84 6.02
C LEU A 67 -9.44 4.24 5.19
N LYS A 68 -9.44 2.91 5.03
CA LYS A 68 -10.34 2.16 4.15
C LYS A 68 -10.27 2.66 2.71
N SER A 69 -9.04 2.89 2.23
CA SER A 69 -8.76 3.38 0.89
C SER A 69 -7.48 2.75 0.34
N ALA A 70 -7.42 2.67 -1.00
CA ALA A 70 -6.16 2.44 -1.69
C ALA A 70 -5.26 3.67 -1.56
N ILE A 71 -3.96 3.44 -1.44
CA ILE A 71 -2.91 4.47 -1.37
C ILE A 71 -1.85 4.20 -2.42
N SER A 72 -1.21 5.25 -2.90
CA SER A 72 -0.13 5.18 -3.87
C SER A 72 1.17 4.67 -3.24
N ASP A 73 2.07 4.08 -4.05
CA ASP A 73 3.36 3.60 -3.57
C ASP A 73 4.20 4.69 -2.88
N ILE A 74 4.08 5.94 -3.33
CA ILE A 74 4.81 7.08 -2.76
C ILE A 74 4.29 7.50 -1.37
N GLU A 75 3.06 7.11 -1.02
CA GLU A 75 2.48 7.35 0.31
C GLU A 75 2.84 6.25 1.32
N VAL A 76 3.50 5.17 0.87
CA VAL A 76 3.90 4.05 1.72
C VAL A 76 5.30 4.26 2.27
N GLU A 77 5.39 4.44 3.59
CA GLU A 77 6.66 4.44 4.31
C GLU A 77 7.08 3.00 4.65
N LYS A 78 8.25 2.57 4.15
CA LYS A 78 8.81 1.25 4.46
C LYS A 78 9.70 1.33 5.69
N LYS A 79 9.42 0.49 6.68
CA LYS A 79 10.23 0.36 7.92
C LYS A 79 10.87 -1.01 7.95
N GLU A 80 12.21 -1.03 7.98
CA GLU A 80 12.96 -2.27 8.12
C GLU A 80 13.02 -2.70 9.59
N LEU A 81 12.73 -3.97 9.84
CA LEU A 81 12.79 -4.58 11.17
C LEU A 81 13.86 -5.66 11.17
N THR A 82 14.80 -5.60 12.11
CA THR A 82 15.89 -6.58 12.22
C THR A 82 15.50 -7.84 12.99
N GLY A 83 14.35 -7.82 13.66
CA GLY A 83 13.85 -8.95 14.42
C GLY A 83 12.46 -8.70 15.00
N ARG A 84 12.06 -9.58 15.92
CA ARG A 84 10.76 -9.54 16.60
C ARG A 84 10.55 -8.20 17.30
N THR A 85 9.54 -7.45 16.85
CA THR A 85 9.26 -6.08 17.31
C THR A 85 7.76 -5.90 17.48
N GLU A 86 7.33 -5.37 18.62
CA GLU A 86 5.95 -4.98 18.85
C GLU A 86 5.71 -3.54 18.40
N LEU A 87 4.84 -3.35 17.41
CA LEU A 87 4.52 -2.03 16.87
C LEU A 87 3.05 -1.66 17.13
N PRO A 88 2.78 -0.39 17.47
CA PRO A 88 1.41 0.10 17.50
C PRO A 88 0.87 0.19 16.06
N VAL A 89 -0.29 -0.41 15.80
CA VAL A 89 -0.98 -0.33 14.51
C VAL A 89 -2.23 0.53 14.68
N PRO A 90 -2.44 1.57 13.85
CA PRO A 90 -3.62 2.42 13.95
C PRO A 90 -4.93 1.61 13.82
N GLY A 91 -5.78 1.66 14.85
CA GLY A 91 -7.04 0.92 14.92
C GLY A 91 -6.99 -0.33 15.80
N TYR A 92 -5.81 -0.75 16.28
CA TYR A 92 -5.64 -1.84 17.23
C TYR A 92 -5.41 -1.30 18.64
N VAL A 93 -6.04 -1.94 19.63
CA VAL A 93 -5.88 -1.57 21.05
C VAL A 93 -4.53 -2.06 21.58
N GLU A 94 -4.15 -3.26 21.19
CA GLU A 94 -2.90 -3.89 21.58
C GLU A 94 -1.84 -3.70 20.49
N LYS A 95 -0.57 -3.76 20.88
CA LYS A 95 0.52 -3.75 19.90
C LYS A 95 0.51 -5.06 19.13
N VAL A 96 0.82 -4.96 17.84
CA VAL A 96 0.92 -6.11 16.95
C VAL A 96 2.39 -6.49 16.80
N GLU A 97 2.64 -7.78 16.81
CA GLU A 97 3.97 -8.34 16.66
C GLU A 97 4.37 -8.44 15.18
N PHE A 98 5.56 -7.94 14.85
CA PHE A 98 6.15 -8.01 13.52
C PHE A 98 7.56 -8.60 13.59
N GLY A 99 8.08 -9.07 12.45
CA GLY A 99 9.46 -9.57 12.35
C GLY A 99 9.69 -10.96 12.95
N VAL A 100 8.63 -11.76 13.11
CA VAL A 100 8.72 -13.17 13.51
C VAL A 100 8.75 -14.05 12.28
N LEU A 101 9.76 -14.92 12.19
CA LEU A 101 9.90 -15.88 11.10
C LEU A 101 9.40 -17.26 11.54
N VAL A 102 8.27 -17.68 10.98
CA VAL A 102 7.63 -18.97 11.26
C VAL A 102 8.06 -19.99 10.22
N HIS A 103 8.38 -21.20 10.67
CA HIS A 103 8.71 -22.33 9.80
C HIS A 103 7.62 -23.38 9.89
N PHE A 104 7.11 -23.81 8.75
CA PHE A 104 6.13 -24.89 8.63
C PHE A 104 6.41 -25.71 7.38
N ALA A 105 5.77 -26.87 7.22
CA ALA A 105 6.09 -27.78 6.13
C ALA A 105 4.85 -28.27 5.37
N TYR A 106 4.92 -28.21 4.05
CA TYR A 106 3.96 -28.85 3.15
C TYR A 106 4.41 -30.26 2.81
N GLN A 107 3.49 -31.22 2.85
CA GLN A 107 3.76 -32.58 2.38
C GLN A 107 3.70 -32.63 0.85
N VAL A 108 4.67 -33.29 0.23
CA VAL A 108 4.68 -33.53 -1.21
C VAL A 108 3.68 -34.63 -1.54
N GLU A 109 2.89 -34.42 -2.58
CA GLU A 109 1.94 -35.43 -3.08
C GLU A 109 2.69 -36.72 -3.44
N ASP A 110 2.15 -37.86 -3.00
CA ASP A 110 2.72 -39.19 -3.24
C ASP A 110 4.16 -39.41 -2.73
N SER A 111 4.62 -38.59 -1.76
CA SER A 111 5.91 -38.76 -1.09
C SER A 111 5.81 -38.57 0.43
N GLU A 112 6.78 -39.12 1.17
CA GLU A 112 7.02 -38.78 2.57
C GLU A 112 7.81 -37.46 2.71
N ASP A 113 8.31 -36.92 1.59
CA ASP A 113 9.06 -35.68 1.55
C ASP A 113 8.20 -34.49 1.95
N ARG A 114 8.86 -33.51 2.59
CA ARG A 114 8.23 -32.28 3.04
C ARG A 114 9.05 -31.08 2.60
N VAL A 115 8.36 -30.05 2.15
CA VAL A 115 8.96 -28.77 1.80
C VAL A 115 8.76 -27.82 2.96
N VAL A 116 9.85 -27.45 3.63
CA VAL A 116 9.83 -26.48 4.74
C VAL A 116 9.84 -25.07 4.16
N VAL A 117 8.84 -24.28 4.54
CA VAL A 117 8.65 -22.88 4.14
C VAL A 117 8.84 -21.98 5.37
N ALA A 118 9.49 -20.85 5.16
CA ALA A 118 9.66 -19.80 6.16
C ALA A 118 8.87 -18.56 5.75
N THR A 119 8.00 -18.03 6.62
CA THR A 119 7.19 -16.83 6.36
C THR A 119 7.05 -15.97 7.60
N THR A 120 6.87 -14.66 7.41
CA THR A 120 6.50 -13.72 8.48
C THR A 120 4.99 -13.49 8.58
N ARG A 121 4.20 -14.02 7.64
CA ARG A 121 2.75 -13.88 7.56
C ARG A 121 2.07 -15.25 7.50
N ILE A 122 2.08 -15.97 8.62
CA ILE A 122 1.53 -17.33 8.68
C ILE A 122 0.03 -17.38 8.37
N GLU A 123 -0.70 -16.30 8.64
CA GLU A 123 -2.11 -16.12 8.30
C GLU A 123 -2.37 -16.17 6.79
N THR A 124 -1.36 -15.86 5.96
CA THR A 124 -1.48 -15.92 4.50
C THR A 124 -1.31 -17.34 3.93
N MET A 125 -0.91 -18.31 4.76
CA MET A 125 -0.72 -19.71 4.36
C MET A 125 -1.96 -20.32 3.67
N LEU A 126 -3.16 -19.96 4.12
CA LEU A 126 -4.41 -20.48 3.54
C LEU A 126 -4.70 -19.92 2.13
N GLY A 127 -4.02 -18.84 1.74
CA GLY A 127 -4.06 -18.27 0.40
C GLY A 127 -2.94 -18.79 -0.52
N ASP A 128 -2.06 -19.66 -0.02
CA ASP A 128 -0.97 -20.23 -0.81
C ASP A 128 -1.55 -21.09 -1.94
N THR A 129 -1.05 -20.90 -3.15
CA THR A 129 -1.44 -21.70 -4.32
C THR A 129 -0.33 -22.65 -4.82
N ALA A 130 0.90 -22.50 -4.30
CA ALA A 130 2.12 -23.23 -4.68
C ALA A 130 3.31 -22.73 -3.83
N VAL A 131 4.44 -23.41 -3.97
CA VAL A 131 5.70 -23.09 -3.30
C VAL A 131 6.78 -22.81 -4.35
N ALA A 132 7.41 -21.64 -4.27
CA ALA A 132 8.51 -21.27 -5.15
C ALA A 132 9.86 -21.76 -4.60
N VAL A 133 10.67 -22.36 -5.47
CA VAL A 133 12.03 -22.83 -5.13
C VAL A 133 13.00 -22.33 -6.19
N ASN A 134 14.23 -22.02 -5.76
CA ASN A 134 15.27 -21.57 -6.66
C ASN A 134 15.70 -22.71 -7.60
N PRO A 135 15.66 -22.54 -8.93
CA PRO A 135 16.02 -23.60 -9.88
C PRO A 135 17.49 -24.03 -9.82
N LYS A 136 18.37 -23.23 -9.20
CA LYS A 136 19.78 -23.56 -9.00
C LYS A 136 20.04 -24.29 -7.68
N ASP A 137 19.03 -24.47 -6.83
CA ASP A 137 19.19 -25.18 -5.56
C ASP A 137 19.30 -26.69 -5.82
N GLU A 138 20.48 -27.25 -5.53
CA GLU A 138 20.78 -28.67 -5.74
C GLU A 138 19.89 -29.60 -4.91
N ARG A 139 19.36 -29.13 -3.76
CA ARG A 139 18.51 -29.92 -2.86
C ARG A 139 17.18 -30.31 -3.51
N TRP A 140 16.71 -29.53 -4.49
CA TRP A 140 15.40 -29.70 -5.11
C TRP A 140 15.48 -29.98 -6.61
N ARG A 141 16.68 -30.16 -7.16
CA ARG A 141 16.96 -30.29 -8.61
C ARG A 141 16.28 -31.49 -9.28
N THR A 142 15.85 -32.48 -8.49
CA THR A 142 15.27 -33.75 -8.95
C THR A 142 13.74 -33.72 -9.01
N SER A 143 13.09 -32.68 -8.47
CA SER A 143 11.64 -32.57 -8.39
C SER A 143 11.12 -31.70 -9.55
N GLU A 144 10.73 -32.30 -10.68
CA GLU A 144 10.23 -31.63 -11.89
C GLU A 144 8.87 -30.90 -11.76
N ARG A 145 8.55 -30.31 -10.60
CA ARG A 145 7.31 -29.56 -10.40
C ARG A 145 7.59 -28.26 -9.65
N PHE A 146 7.94 -27.22 -10.39
CA PHE A 146 8.01 -25.87 -9.85
C PHE A 146 6.86 -25.05 -10.43
N LEU A 147 5.82 -24.83 -9.63
CA LEU A 147 4.80 -23.85 -9.96
C LEU A 147 5.21 -22.49 -9.38
N TYR A 148 5.36 -21.54 -10.29
CA TYR A 148 5.63 -20.13 -10.00
C TYR A 148 4.41 -19.51 -9.31
N ILE A 149 4.61 -18.72 -8.25
CA ILE A 149 3.59 -17.74 -7.83
C ILE A 149 4.24 -16.40 -7.57
N SER A 150 3.69 -15.44 -8.31
CA SER A 150 3.69 -14.01 -8.04
C SER A 150 3.30 -13.73 -6.60
N GLU A 151 4.19 -13.05 -5.87
CA GLU A 151 3.92 -12.50 -4.54
C GLU A 151 2.60 -11.73 -4.54
N TYR A 152 1.63 -12.19 -3.75
CA TYR A 152 0.57 -11.32 -3.27
C TYR A 152 1.15 -10.48 -2.13
N TYR A 153 1.75 -9.34 -2.46
CA TYR A 153 1.89 -8.24 -1.52
C TYR A 153 0.49 -7.66 -1.22
N THR A 154 -0.29 -8.29 -0.35
CA THR A 154 -1.31 -7.51 0.38
C THR A 154 -0.60 -6.55 1.31
#